data_AF-A0A497A928-F1
#
_entry.id   AF-A0A497A928-F1
#
_cell.length_a   1.000
_cell.length_b   1.000
_cell.length_c   1.000
_cell.angle_alpha   90.00
_cell.angle_beta   90.00
_cell.angle_gamma   90.00
#
_symmetry.space_group_name_H-M   'P 1'
#
loop_
_entity.id
_entity.type
_entity.pdbx_description
1 polymer ?
#
loop_
_entity_poly.entity_id
_entity_poly.type
_entity_poly.pdbx_seq_one_letter_code
_entity_poly.pdbx_strand_id
1 'polypeptide(L)' 'MLGLRKGRLAPGYDADVVLLDEALQPALTIVGGKEVFRR' A
#
# COMPACT_ATOMS: atom_id res chain seq x y z
N MET A 1 9.29 16.19 9.05
CA MET A 1 9.72 15.79 7.69
C MET A 1 8.61 14.92 7.10
N LEU A 2 7.94 15.37 6.05
CA LEU A 2 6.94 14.54 5.32
C LEU A 2 7.71 13.37 4.69
N GLY A 3 7.23 12.13 4.88
CA GLY A 3 7.96 10.91 4.49
C GLY A 3 8.31 10.90 3.01
N LEU A 4 9.58 11.14 2.66
CA LEU A 4 10.08 11.29 1.28
C LEU A 4 10.01 10.00 0.45
N ARG A 5 9.61 8.87 1.07
CA ARG A 5 9.55 7.53 0.48
C ARG A 5 8.12 7.00 0.35
N LYS A 6 7.10 7.88 0.38
CA LYS A 6 5.68 7.52 0.27
C LYS A 6 5.03 8.02 -1.04
N GLY A 7 3.86 7.48 -1.37
CA GLY A 7 3.01 7.98 -2.46
C GLY A 7 3.39 7.55 -3.88
N ARG A 8 4.40 6.68 -4.04
CA ARG A 8 4.78 6.08 -5.34
C ARG A 8 5.10 4.60 -5.17
N LEU A 9 4.71 3.80 -6.16
CA LEU A 9 5.14 2.41 -6.28
C LEU A 9 6.43 2.35 -7.10
N ALA A 10 7.57 2.39 -6.42
CA ALA A 10 8.88 2.33 -7.05
C ALA A 10 9.93 1.73 -6.08
N PRO A 11 11.03 1.17 -6.60
CA PRO A 11 12.14 0.71 -5.76
C PRO A 11 12.64 1.81 -4.83
N GLY A 12 12.90 1.45 -3.57
CA GLY A 12 13.33 2.40 -2.53
C GLY A 12 12.18 3.15 -1.84
N TYR A 13 10.92 2.96 -2.22
CA TYR A 13 9.76 3.49 -1.49
C TYR A 13 9.28 2.49 -0.44
N ASP A 14 8.51 2.97 0.54
CA ASP A 14 7.87 2.12 1.53
C ASP A 14 6.88 1.19 0.81
N ALA A 15 6.83 -0.07 1.24
CA ALA A 15 5.86 -1.04 0.75
C ALA A 15 4.49 -0.82 1.41
N ASP A 16 3.93 0.36 1.17
CA ASP A 16 2.60 0.79 1.60
C ASP A 16 1.67 0.80 0.38
N VAL A 17 0.81 -0.21 0.26
CA VAL A 17 -0.02 -0.44 -0.93
C VAL A 17 -1.44 -0.85 -0.51
N VAL A 18 -2.44 -0.32 -1.21
CA VAL A 18 -3.81 -0.80 -1.15
C VAL A 18 -4.18 -1.38 -2.50
N LEU A 19 -4.55 -2.65 -2.53
CA LEU A 19 -5.17 -3.29 -3.69
C LEU A 19 -6.68 -3.08 -3.61
N LEU A 20 -7.26 -2.61 -4.70
CA LEU A 20 -8.70 -2.45 -4.85
C LEU A 20 -9.26 -3.55 -5.77
N ASP A 21 -10.49 -3.96 -5.52
CA ASP A 21 -11.27 -4.76 -6.45
C ASP A 21 -11.87 -3.91 -7.58
N GLU A 22 -12.62 -4.56 -8.48
CA GLU A 22 -13.28 -3.90 -9.63
C GLU A 22 -14.33 -2.85 -9.21
N ALA A 23 -14.85 -2.93 -7.97
CA ALA A 23 -15.78 -1.97 -7.39
C ALA A 23 -15.06 -0.87 -6.58
N LEU A 24 -13.74 -0.76 -6.73
CA LEU A 24 -12.86 0.15 -6.01
C LEU A 24 -12.91 -0.02 -4.48
N GLN A 25 -13.23 -1.22 -4.00
CA GLN A 25 -13.20 -1.57 -2.58
C GLN A 25 -11.85 -2.20 -2.19
N PRO A 26 -11.32 -1.94 -0.98
CA PRO A 26 -10.10 -2.58 -0.51
C PRO A 26 -10.22 -4.11 -0.47
N ALA A 27 -9.31 -4.79 -1.16
CA ALA A 27 -9.18 -6.25 -1.15
C ALA A 27 -7.97 -6.70 -0.31
N LEU A 28 -6.88 -5.91 -0.30
CA LEU A 28 -5.65 -6.17 0.45
C LEU A 28 -5.00 -4.84 0.83
N THR A 29 -4.52 -4.72 2.07
CA THR A 29 -3.70 -3.59 2.51
C THR A 29 -2.38 -4.10 3.05
N ILE A 30 -1.29 -3.53 2.54
CA ILE A 30 0.08 -3.79 2.98
C ILE A 30 0.63 -2.50 3.57
N VAL A 31 1.21 -2.59 4.77
CA VAL A 31 1.90 -1.48 5.43
C VAL A 31 3.30 -1.94 5.84
N GLY A 32 4.33 -1.24 5.37
CA GLY A 32 5.72 -1.59 5.62
C GLY A 32 6.07 -3.02 5.20
N GLY A 33 5.43 -3.53 4.14
CA GLY A 33 5.62 -4.89 3.65
C GLY A 33 4.87 -5.98 4.42
N LYS A 34 4.02 -5.62 5.40
CA LYS A 34 3.18 -6.57 6.13
C LYS A 34 1.73 -6.47 5.68
N GLU A 35 1.10 -7.61 5.42
CA GLU A 35 -0.35 -7.65 5.24
C GLU A 35 -1.05 -7.31 6.55
N VAL A 36 -1.83 -6.23 6.55
CA VAL A 36 -2.60 -5.77 7.72
C VAL A 36 -4.10 -5.94 7.54
N PHE A 37 -4.54 -6.19 6.30
CA PHE A 37 -5.92 -6.45 5.96
C PHE A 37 -6.00 -7.34 4.71
N ARG A 38 -6.90 -8.31 4.72
CA ARG A 38 -7.28 -9.15 3.57
C ARG A 38 -8.73 -9.57 3.73
N ARG A 39 -9.51 -9.46 2.64
CA ARG A 39 -10.92 -9.88 2.57
C ARG A 39 -11.06 -11.23 1.89
#